data_AF-A0A2H9P2G6-F1
#
_entry.id   AF-A0A2H9P2G6-F1
#
_cell.length_a   1.000
_cell.length_b   1.000
_cell.length_c   1.000
_cell.angle_alpha   90.00
_cell.angle_beta   90.00
_cell.angle_gamma   90.00
#
_symmetry.space_group_name_H-M   'P 1'
#
loop_
_entity.id
_entity.type
_entity.pdbx_description
1 polymer ?
#
loop_
_entity_poly.entity_id
_entity_poly.type
_entity_poly.pdbx_seq_one_letter_code
_entity_poly.pdbx_strand_id
1 'polypeptide(L)' 'MKQKTASRRVKILVAKLGLDGHDRGALVLCRAFRDAGMEVIYSGLFATPDRIAQIAEDEDVDAIAMSL' A
#
# COMPACT_ATOMS: atom_id res chain seq x y z
N MET A 1 -18.29 -12.52 -17.56
CA MET A 1 -18.57 -11.07 -17.65
C MET A 1 -18.18 -10.42 -16.33
N LYS A 2 -17.14 -9.58 -16.32
CA LYS A 2 -17.02 -8.49 -15.33
C LYS A 2 -16.68 -7.23 -16.12
N GLN A 3 -17.69 -6.38 -16.27
CA GLN A 3 -17.56 -5.01 -16.72
C GLN A 3 -16.47 -4.32 -15.89
N LYS A 4 -15.43 -3.76 -16.52
CA LYS A 4 -14.54 -2.81 -15.84
C LYS A 4 -15.26 -1.45 -15.84
N THR A 5 -16.18 -1.34 -14.89
CA THR A 5 -17.03 -0.19 -14.62
C THR A 5 -16.17 0.94 -14.07
N ALA A 6 -16.02 2.03 -14.84
CA ALA A 6 -15.31 3.26 -14.49
C ALA A 6 -13.83 3.11 -14.06
N SER A 7 -13.01 4.08 -14.46
CA SER A 7 -11.60 4.17 -14.05
C SER A 7 -11.52 4.45 -12.53
N ARG A 8 -11.67 3.44 -11.66
CA ARG A 8 -11.39 3.63 -10.23
C ARG A 8 -9.91 3.90 -10.03
N ARG A 9 -9.57 4.81 -9.12
CA ARG A 9 -8.18 5.10 -8.78
C ARG A 9 -7.52 3.82 -8.27
N VAL A 10 -6.28 3.59 -8.70
CA VAL A 10 -5.47 2.48 -8.19
C VAL A 10 -5.22 2.74 -6.70
N LYS A 11 -5.46 1.74 -5.85
CA LYS A 11 -5.23 1.78 -4.41
C LYS A 11 -4.03 0.89 -4.08
N ILE A 12 -3.02 1.46 -3.43
CA ILE A 12 -1.76 0.77 -3.11
C ILE A 12 -1.46 0.81 -1.61
N LEU A 13 -1.11 -0.35 -1.05
CA LEU A 13 -0.59 -0.47 0.31
C LEU A 13 0.93 -0.41 0.27
N VAL A 14 1.54 0.62 0.86
CA VAL A 14 2.98 0.69 1.10
C VAL A 14 3.27 0.07 2.47
N ALA A 15 3.98 -1.05 2.46
CA ALA A 15 4.14 -1.93 3.61
C ALA A 15 5.58 -1.94 4.15
N LYS A 16 5.69 -1.87 5.48
CA LYS A 16 6.91 -2.01 6.26
C LYS A 16 6.78 -3.21 7.20
N LEU A 17 7.45 -4.29 6.84
CA LEU A 17 7.31 -5.58 7.50
C LEU A 17 8.32 -5.76 8.63
N GLY A 18 7.85 -6.25 9.78
CA GLY A 18 8.71 -6.64 10.88
C GLY A 18 9.57 -5.49 11.41
N LEU A 19 10.76 -5.79 11.96
CA LEU A 19 11.59 -4.81 12.67
C LEU A 19 12.29 -3.76 11.78
N ASP A 20 12.02 -3.76 10.47
CA ASP A 20 12.68 -2.83 9.56
C ASP A 20 12.16 -1.39 9.76
N GLY A 21 13.03 -0.54 10.31
CA GLY A 21 12.78 0.87 10.59
C GLY A 21 13.08 1.83 9.43
N HIS A 22 13.56 1.37 8.28
CA HIS A 22 13.93 2.26 7.16
C HIS A 22 12.70 2.80 6.42
N ASP A 23 12.15 3.92 6.86
CA ASP A 23 10.91 4.48 6.32
C ASP A 23 11.11 5.51 5.19
N ARG A 24 12.29 6.13 5.07
CA ARG A 24 12.52 7.22 4.10
C ARG A 24 12.12 6.84 2.68
N GLY A 25 12.55 5.67 2.20
CA GLY A 25 12.20 5.18 0.86
C GLY A 25 10.70 4.93 0.72
N ALA A 26 10.09 4.27 1.71
CA ALA A 26 8.65 4.01 1.75
C ALA A 26 7.83 5.31 1.73
N LEU A 27 8.24 6.35 2.46
CA LEU A 27 7.56 7.64 2.51
C LEU A 27 7.71 8.42 1.19
N VAL A 28 8.86 8.33 0.53
CA VAL A 28 9.05 8.87 -0.83
C VAL A 28 8.12 8.19 -1.82
N LEU A 29 8.00 6.86 -1.78
CA LEU A 29 7.05 6.11 -2.61
C LEU A 29 5.60 6.51 -2.29
N CYS A 30 5.24 6.65 -1.01
CA CYS A 30 3.90 7.13 -0.63
C CYS A 30 3.57 8.50 -1.22
N ARG A 31 4.56 9.39 -1.32
CA ARG A 31 4.38 10.69 -1.97
C ARG A 31 4.25 10.55 -3.49
N ALA A 32 5.15 9.80 -4.13
CA ALA A 32 5.15 9.58 -5.57
C ALA A 32 3.84 8.94 -6.08
N PHE A 33 3.32 7.94 -5.37
CA PHE A 33 2.05 7.30 -5.73
C PHE A 33 0.86 8.26 -5.61
N ARG A 34 0.83 9.11 -4.56
CA ARG A 34 -0.20 10.15 -4.43
C ARG A 34 -0.12 11.18 -5.55
N ASP A 35 1.09 11.64 -5.89
CA ASP A 35 1.31 12.59 -6.99
C ASP A 35 0.92 11.97 -8.36
N ALA A 36 1.01 10.65 -8.50
CA ALA A 36 0.52 9.89 -9.65
C ALA A 36 -1.00 9.64 -9.65
N GLY A 37 -1.75 10.15 -8.65
CA GLY A 37 -3.20 10.03 -8.57
C GLY A 37 -3.71 8.71 -7.99
N MET A 38 -2.84 7.94 -7.32
CA MET A 38 -3.24 6.71 -6.60
C MET A 38 -3.79 7.04 -5.22
N GLU A 39 -4.65 6.16 -4.71
CA GLU A 39 -5.00 6.12 -3.30
C GLU A 39 -3.93 5.32 -2.56
N VAL A 40 -3.38 5.86 -1.47
CA VAL A 40 -2.21 5.29 -0.81
C VAL A 40 -2.51 5.03 0.65
N ILE A 41 -2.30 3.78 1.06
CA ILE A 41 -2.35 3.35 2.45
C ILE A 41 -0.92 3.04 2.88
N TYR A 42 -0.52 3.51 4.06
CA TYR A 42 0.78 3.19 4.64
C TYR A 42 0.57 2.28 5.85
N SER A 43 1.26 1.14 5.90
CA SER A 43 1.10 0.17 7.01
C SER A 43 1.60 0.70 8.35
N GLY A 44 2.44 1.74 8.34
CA GLY A 44 3.27 2.09 9.51
C GLY A 44 4.44 1.12 9.67
N LEU A 45 5.37 1.46 10.57
CA LEU A 45 6.49 0.60 10.94
C LEU A 45 6.02 -0.62 11.74
N PHE A 46 6.82 -1.68 11.71
CA PHE A 46 6.66 -2.84 12.59
C PHE A 46 5.37 -3.64 12.37
N ALA A 47 4.79 -3.59 11.17
CA ALA A 47 3.62 -4.39 10.84
C ALA A 47 4.01 -5.87 10.68
N THR A 48 3.20 -6.77 11.25
CA THR A 48 3.35 -8.22 11.03
C THR A 48 2.84 -8.62 9.64
N PRO A 49 3.23 -9.80 9.11
CA PRO A 49 2.66 -10.30 7.87
C PRO A 49 1.13 -10.37 7.90
N ASP A 50 0.56 -10.89 9.00
CA ASP A 50 -0.89 -11.00 9.17
C ASP A 50 -1.57 -9.63 9.14
N ARG A 51 -0.95 -8.62 9.76
CA ARG A 51 -1.51 -7.26 9.76
C ARG A 51 -1.49 -6.64 8.36
N ILE A 52 -0.43 -6.87 7.58
CA ILE A 52 -0.35 -6.39 6.19
C ILE A 52 -1.40 -7.08 5.33
N ALA A 53 -1.58 -8.40 5.48
CA ALA A 53 -2.60 -9.15 4.77
C ALA A 53 -4.01 -8.66 5.12
N GLN A 54 -4.31 -8.45 6.40
CA GLN A 54 -5.58 -7.88 6.86
C GLN A 54 -5.85 -6.50 6.25
N ILE A 55 -4.87 -5.59 6.28
CA ILE A 55 -5.04 -4.26 5.67
C ILE A 55 -5.31 -4.38 4.17
N ALA A 56 -4.60 -5.27 3.47
CA ALA A 56 -4.78 -5.45 2.04
C ALA A 56 -6.19 -5.96 1.68
N GLU A 57 -6.75 -6.87 2.48
CA GLU A 57 -8.11 -7.39 2.32
C GLU A 57 -9.17 -6.35 2.70
N ASP A 58 -9.05 -5.74 3.88
CA ASP A 58 -10.00 -4.76 4.41
C ASP A 58 -10.13 -3.54 3.48
N GLU A 59 -9.02 -3.13 2.88
CA GLU A 59 -8.96 -1.96 2.01
C GLU A 59 -9.18 -2.26 0.52
N ASP A 60 -9.25 -3.54 0.13
CA ASP A 60 -9.37 -3.98 -1.28
C ASP A 60 -8.31 -3.32 -2.18
N VAL A 61 -7.04 -3.47 -1.81
CA VAL A 61 -5.92 -2.84 -2.53
C VAL A 61 -5.60 -3.57 -3.83
N ASP A 62 -5.18 -2.82 -4.85
CA ASP A 62 -4.74 -3.38 -6.14
C ASP A 62 -3.34 -3.97 -6.08
N ALA A 63 -2.50 -3.44 -5.18
CA ALA A 63 -1.10 -3.83 -5.05
C ALA A 63 -0.56 -3.55 -3.65
N ILE A 64 0.47 -4.31 -3.27
CA ILE A 64 1.27 -4.10 -2.06
C ILE A 64 2.69 -3.75 -2.49
N ALA A 65 3.18 -2.58 -2.11
CA ALA A 65 4.56 -2.15 -2.27
C ALA A 65 5.34 -2.45 -0.99
N MET A 66 6.14 -3.53 -1.02
CA MET A 66 6.97 -3.95 0.11
C MET A 66 8.28 -3.17 0.16
N SER A 67 8.60 -2.58 1.31
CA SER A 67 9.90 -1.97 1.61
C SER A 67 10.54 -2.71 2.78
N LEU A 68 11.72 -3.29 2.54
CA LEU A 68 12.51 -4.12 3.46
C LEU A 68 13.93 -3.57 3.64
#